data_AF-A0A1C6GL33-F1
#
_entry.id   AF-A0A1C6GL33-F1
#
_cell.length_a   1.000
_cell.length_b   1.000
_cell.length_c   1.000
_cell.angle_alpha   90.00
_cell.angle_beta   90.00
_cell.angle_gamma   90.00
#
_symmetry.space_group_name_H-M   'P 1'
#
loop_
_entity.id
_entity.type
_entity.pdbx_description
1 polymer ?
#
loop_
_entity_poly.entity_id
_entity_poly.type
_entity_poly.pdbx_seq_one_letter_code
_entity_poly.pdbx_strand_id
1 'polypeptide(L)'
;MEYSAGLTSKLFWLQESRKTASYILKGYSKADIRKIAWEEDIYQVKAEYRAYEVLNGTYRRVSALPEAVLQTFTTCDVETAKILNLIAILLDSRLFFEFLHEVYDEKIRLGEKEITDRDLNVFFADKALQNAVVAGWTDTAVKKLKQCFTRMMFEAGLLESSAKPRTMKPIHIDYRTEELLVANGLGEYLKAVKGV
;
A
#
# COMPACT_ATOMS: atom_id res chain seq x y z
N MET A 1 2.23 2.01 -15.60
CA MET A 1 1.02 1.56 -14.87
C MET A 1 -0.11 2.54 -15.15
N GLU A 2 -1.32 2.04 -15.40
CA GLU A 2 -2.51 2.86 -15.63
C GLU A 2 -3.13 3.34 -14.31
N TYR A 3 -3.87 4.45 -14.35
CA TYR A 3 -4.65 4.90 -13.20
C TYR A 3 -5.82 3.97 -12.95
N SER A 4 -6.05 3.60 -11.69
CA SER A 4 -7.14 2.71 -11.30
C SER A 4 -7.74 3.10 -9.96
N ALA A 5 -9.07 3.09 -9.88
CA ALA A 5 -9.82 3.23 -8.64
C ALA A 5 -9.91 1.90 -7.83
N GLY A 6 -9.22 0.84 -8.26
CA GLY A 6 -9.27 -0.48 -7.63
C GLY A 6 -8.77 -0.54 -6.18
N LEU A 7 -8.15 0.54 -5.67
CA LEU A 7 -7.79 0.63 -4.26
C LEU A 7 -9.00 0.82 -3.33
N THR A 8 -10.14 1.29 -3.87
CA THR A 8 -11.38 1.54 -3.09
C THR A 8 -11.95 0.31 -2.37
N SER A 9 -11.69 -0.89 -2.90
CA SER A 9 -12.15 -2.16 -2.33
C SER A 9 -11.08 -2.91 -1.54
N LYS A 10 -9.85 -2.38 -1.49
CA LYS A 10 -8.72 -3.07 -0.86
C LYS A 10 -8.38 -2.48 0.50
N LEU A 11 -8.01 -3.34 1.42
CA LEU A 11 -7.44 -2.95 2.72
C LEU A 11 -5.92 -3.06 2.68
N PHE A 12 -5.28 -2.71 3.80
CA PHE A 12 -3.84 -2.84 3.96
C PHE A 12 -3.41 -4.32 3.99
N TRP A 13 -4.18 -5.19 4.65
CA TRP A 13 -4.01 -6.65 4.64
C TRP A 13 -2.60 -7.13 5.00
N LEU A 14 -1.99 -6.59 6.06
CA LEU A 14 -0.60 -6.91 6.41
C LEU A 14 -0.39 -8.41 6.67
N GLN A 15 -1.23 -9.01 7.49
CA GLN A 15 -1.07 -10.41 7.90
C GLN A 15 -1.40 -11.36 6.75
N GLU A 16 -2.43 -11.02 5.98
CA GLU A 16 -2.86 -11.76 4.81
C GLU A 16 -1.80 -11.69 3.70
N SER A 17 -1.21 -10.52 3.47
CA SER A 17 -0.05 -10.35 2.57
C SER A 17 1.14 -11.20 3.02
N ARG A 18 1.49 -11.22 4.32
CA ARG A 18 2.58 -12.06 4.83
C ARG A 18 2.30 -13.55 4.65
N LYS A 19 1.07 -14.00 4.92
CA LYS A 19 0.66 -15.40 4.69
C LYS A 19 0.77 -15.77 3.22
N THR A 20 0.23 -14.93 2.32
CA THR A 20 0.32 -15.14 0.88
C THR A 20 1.78 -15.18 0.40
N ALA A 21 2.62 -14.26 0.88
CA ALA A 21 4.06 -14.24 0.58
C ALA A 21 4.76 -15.54 1.01
N SER A 22 4.45 -16.05 2.21
CA SER A 22 5.02 -17.32 2.69
C SER A 22 4.66 -18.50 1.80
N TYR A 23 3.42 -18.56 1.30
CA TYR A 23 3.03 -19.62 0.36
C TYR A 23 3.70 -19.48 -1.00
N ILE A 24 3.86 -18.26 -1.51
CA ILE A 24 4.58 -18.02 -2.76
C ILE A 24 6.04 -18.50 -2.65
N LEU A 25 6.73 -18.17 -1.56
CA LEU A 25 8.11 -18.62 -1.32
C LEU A 25 8.25 -20.13 -1.18
N LYS A 26 7.20 -20.82 -0.72
CA LYS A 26 7.15 -22.29 -0.68
C LYS A 26 6.85 -22.92 -2.05
N GLY A 27 6.66 -22.12 -3.10
CA GLY A 27 6.42 -22.59 -4.46
C GLY A 27 4.96 -22.94 -4.78
N TYR A 28 4.00 -22.56 -3.94
CA TYR A 28 2.58 -22.82 -4.21
C TYR A 28 2.07 -21.94 -5.36
N SER A 29 1.28 -22.53 -6.26
CA SER A 29 0.61 -21.76 -7.31
C SER A 29 -0.52 -20.91 -6.72
N LYS A 30 -0.96 -19.87 -7.43
CA LYS A 30 -2.13 -19.07 -7.01
C LYS A 30 -3.38 -19.94 -6.82
N ALA A 31 -3.55 -20.99 -7.63
CA ALA A 31 -4.67 -21.91 -7.51
C ALA A 31 -4.58 -22.75 -6.23
N ASP A 32 -3.39 -23.18 -5.85
CA ASP A 32 -3.19 -23.92 -4.59
C ASP A 32 -3.45 -23.02 -3.39
N ILE A 33 -2.94 -21.79 -3.40
CA ILE A 33 -3.19 -20.82 -2.32
C ILE A 33 -4.68 -20.51 -2.24
N ARG A 34 -5.40 -20.48 -3.36
CA ARG A 34 -6.86 -20.29 -3.37
C ARG A 34 -7.58 -21.41 -2.63
N LYS A 35 -7.19 -22.65 -2.88
CA LYS A 35 -7.75 -23.82 -2.21
C LYS A 35 -7.46 -23.77 -0.70
N ILE A 36 -6.21 -23.54 -0.33
CA ILE A 36 -5.77 -23.40 1.06
C ILE A 36 -6.50 -22.24 1.76
N ALA A 37 -6.68 -21.11 1.08
CA ALA A 37 -7.31 -19.93 1.66
C ALA A 37 -8.74 -20.17 2.11
N TRP A 38 -9.46 -21.07 1.42
CA TRP A 38 -10.82 -21.44 1.78
C TRP A 38 -10.86 -22.64 2.74
N GLU A 39 -10.14 -23.71 2.44
CA GLU A 39 -10.16 -24.95 3.23
C GLU A 39 -9.58 -24.76 4.64
N GLU A 40 -8.54 -23.93 4.77
CA GLU A 40 -7.87 -23.66 6.04
C GLU A 40 -8.23 -22.29 6.64
N ASP A 41 -9.16 -21.55 6.02
CA ASP A 41 -9.58 -20.19 6.41
C ASP A 41 -8.40 -19.25 6.80
N ILE A 42 -7.34 -19.27 5.99
CA ILE A 42 -6.09 -18.57 6.34
C ILE A 42 -6.27 -17.04 6.48
N TYR A 43 -7.34 -16.48 5.90
CA TYR A 43 -7.67 -15.06 5.98
C TYR A 43 -8.75 -14.75 7.02
N GLN A 44 -9.31 -15.75 7.71
CA GLN A 44 -10.32 -15.59 8.76
C GLN A 44 -11.56 -14.82 8.29
N VAL A 45 -12.09 -15.19 7.13
CA VAL A 45 -13.24 -14.52 6.50
C VAL A 45 -14.42 -15.46 6.34
N LYS A 46 -15.61 -14.96 6.66
CA LYS A 46 -16.85 -15.77 6.71
C LYS A 46 -17.42 -16.16 5.34
N ALA A 47 -16.85 -15.66 4.24
CA ALA A 47 -17.41 -15.86 2.91
C ALA A 47 -16.30 -16.13 1.89
N GLU A 48 -16.48 -17.17 1.08
CA GLU A 48 -15.51 -17.63 0.08
C GLU A 48 -15.11 -16.52 -0.91
N TYR A 49 -16.09 -15.75 -1.40
CA TYR A 49 -15.81 -14.65 -2.32
C TYR A 49 -14.88 -13.59 -1.70
N ARG A 50 -14.95 -13.37 -0.37
CA ARG A 50 -14.03 -12.46 0.35
C ARG A 50 -12.65 -13.08 0.48
N ALA A 51 -12.53 -14.37 0.73
CA ALA A 51 -11.23 -15.04 0.76
C ALA A 51 -10.51 -14.87 -0.59
N TYR A 52 -11.25 -14.99 -1.69
CA TYR A 52 -10.70 -14.80 -3.03
C TYR A 52 -10.39 -13.34 -3.36
N GLU A 53 -11.17 -12.38 -2.88
CA GLU A 53 -10.84 -10.96 -3.00
C GLU A 53 -9.53 -10.63 -2.27
N VAL A 54 -9.38 -11.09 -1.03
CA VAL A 54 -8.16 -10.93 -0.22
C VAL A 54 -6.97 -11.60 -0.91
N LEU A 55 -7.12 -12.84 -1.38
CA LEU A 55 -6.05 -13.52 -2.14
C LEU A 55 -5.66 -12.73 -3.38
N ASN A 56 -6.63 -12.33 -4.20
CA ASN A 56 -6.35 -11.61 -5.44
C ASN A 56 -5.63 -10.28 -5.16
N GLY A 57 -6.06 -9.56 -4.13
CA GLY A 57 -5.44 -8.31 -3.72
C GLY A 57 -4.02 -8.49 -3.19
N THR A 58 -3.84 -9.43 -2.25
CA THR A 58 -2.54 -9.70 -1.62
C THR A 58 -1.56 -10.32 -2.61
N TYR A 59 -1.95 -11.37 -3.34
CA TYR A 59 -1.10 -12.05 -4.32
C TYR A 59 -0.57 -11.09 -5.37
N ARG A 60 -1.42 -10.22 -5.94
CA ARG A 60 -1.01 -9.24 -6.95
C ARG A 60 0.08 -8.29 -6.45
N ARG A 61 -0.05 -7.82 -5.20
CA ARG A 61 0.91 -6.90 -4.57
C ARG A 61 2.22 -7.59 -4.21
N VAL A 62 2.14 -8.71 -3.48
CA VAL A 62 3.35 -9.37 -2.97
C VAL A 62 4.14 -10.08 -4.09
N SER A 63 3.48 -10.51 -5.16
CA SER A 63 4.18 -11.07 -6.33
C SER A 63 4.94 -10.03 -7.15
N ALA A 64 4.67 -8.73 -6.94
CA ALA A 64 5.44 -7.65 -7.55
C ALA A 64 6.74 -7.34 -6.78
N LEU A 65 6.89 -7.87 -5.57
CA LEU A 65 8.12 -7.69 -4.79
C LEU A 65 9.22 -8.64 -5.30
N PRO A 66 10.47 -8.16 -5.42
CA PRO A 66 11.63 -9.02 -5.66
C PRO A 66 11.77 -10.10 -4.58
N GLU A 67 12.27 -11.28 -4.96
CA GLU A 67 12.28 -12.45 -4.08
C GLU A 67 13.01 -12.18 -2.74
N ALA A 68 14.15 -11.48 -2.77
CA ALA A 68 14.90 -11.12 -1.56
C ALA A 68 14.08 -10.24 -0.58
N VAL A 69 13.28 -9.33 -1.14
CA VAL A 69 12.37 -8.47 -0.35
C VAL A 69 11.21 -9.30 0.19
N LEU A 70 10.67 -10.22 -0.62
CA LEU A 70 9.60 -11.11 -0.23
C LEU A 70 10.02 -12.04 0.91
N GLN A 71 11.25 -12.60 0.87
CA GLN A 71 11.84 -13.39 1.94
C GLN A 71 11.88 -12.60 3.25
N THR A 72 12.47 -11.40 3.21
CA THR A 72 12.55 -10.49 4.37
C THR A 72 11.16 -10.14 4.92
N PHE A 73 10.19 -9.90 4.04
CA PHE A 73 8.81 -9.59 4.43
C PHE A 73 8.16 -10.68 5.29
N THR A 74 8.53 -11.95 5.07
CA THR A 74 7.97 -13.06 5.87
C THR A 74 8.61 -13.24 7.24
N THR A 75 9.83 -12.77 7.45
CA THR A 75 10.61 -13.02 8.69
C THR A 75 10.87 -11.77 9.54
N CYS A 76 10.73 -10.57 8.97
CA CYS A 76 10.97 -9.32 9.68
C CYS A 76 9.92 -9.02 10.78
N ASP A 77 10.27 -8.03 11.60
CA ASP A 77 9.39 -7.45 12.61
C ASP A 77 8.18 -6.72 11.99
N VAL A 78 7.24 -6.31 12.83
CA VAL A 78 5.98 -5.73 12.37
C VAL A 78 6.16 -4.35 11.75
N GLU A 79 7.12 -3.55 12.21
CA GLU A 79 7.35 -2.20 11.69
C GLU A 79 7.94 -2.29 10.29
N THR A 80 8.99 -3.09 10.10
CA THR A 80 9.56 -3.37 8.78
C THR A 80 8.52 -3.98 7.83
N ALA A 81 7.70 -4.93 8.32
CA ALA A 81 6.66 -5.54 7.50
C ALA A 81 5.61 -4.52 7.03
N LYS A 82 5.23 -3.54 7.86
CA LYS A 82 4.32 -2.46 7.45
C LYS A 82 4.90 -1.66 6.27
N ILE A 83 6.18 -1.34 6.32
CA ILE A 83 6.86 -0.60 5.25
C ILE A 83 6.92 -1.43 3.96
N LEU A 84 7.32 -2.69 4.05
CA LEU A 84 7.38 -3.58 2.88
C LEU A 84 6.00 -3.81 2.26
N ASN A 85 4.96 -3.95 3.08
CA ASN A 85 3.58 -4.05 2.61
C ASN A 85 3.10 -2.75 1.96
N LEU A 86 3.45 -1.58 2.52
CA LEU A 86 3.16 -0.29 1.89
C LEU A 86 3.83 -0.20 0.52
N ILE A 87 5.12 -0.52 0.40
CA ILE A 87 5.84 -0.52 -0.87
C ILE A 87 5.17 -1.45 -1.89
N ALA A 88 4.73 -2.64 -1.50
CA ALA A 88 3.97 -3.54 -2.35
C ALA A 88 2.64 -2.93 -2.85
N ILE A 89 1.98 -2.12 -2.02
CA ILE A 89 0.76 -1.38 -2.41
C ILE A 89 1.11 -0.26 -3.40
N LEU A 90 2.21 0.46 -3.20
CA LEU A 90 2.65 1.53 -4.11
C LEU A 90 3.06 0.98 -5.48
N LEU A 91 3.74 -0.18 -5.49
CA LEU A 91 4.02 -0.95 -6.69
C LEU A 91 2.76 -1.45 -7.41
N ASP A 92 1.61 -1.50 -6.74
CA ASP A 92 0.33 -1.92 -7.31
C ASP A 92 -0.62 -0.74 -7.61
N SER A 93 -0.25 0.48 -7.19
CA SER A 93 -1.09 1.66 -7.27
C SER A 93 -0.28 2.92 -7.57
N ARG A 94 -0.18 3.23 -8.87
CA ARG A 94 0.41 4.48 -9.35
C ARG A 94 -0.17 5.73 -8.68
N LEU A 95 -1.49 5.81 -8.56
CA LEU A 95 -2.15 6.99 -7.98
C LEU A 95 -1.73 7.20 -6.52
N PHE A 96 -1.59 6.12 -5.75
CA PHE A 96 -1.19 6.23 -4.35
C PHE A 96 0.30 6.54 -4.19
N PHE A 97 1.14 5.98 -5.06
CA PHE A 97 2.55 6.36 -5.17
C PHE A 97 2.71 7.86 -5.46
N GLU A 98 2.02 8.38 -6.47
CA GLU A 98 2.05 9.80 -6.81
C GLU A 98 1.54 10.68 -5.67
N PHE A 99 0.53 10.24 -4.91
CA PHE A 99 0.08 10.99 -3.74
C PHE A 99 1.16 11.11 -2.66
N LEU A 100 1.88 10.02 -2.36
CA LEU A 100 2.98 10.11 -1.40
C LEU A 100 4.09 11.02 -1.92
N HIS A 101 4.49 10.83 -3.17
CA HIS A 101 5.59 11.58 -3.77
C HIS A 101 5.30 13.08 -3.96
N GLU A 102 4.08 13.43 -4.38
CA GLU A 102 3.71 14.82 -4.71
C GLU A 102 3.19 15.60 -3.51
N VAL A 103 2.54 14.94 -2.54
CA VAL A 103 1.86 15.62 -1.43
C VAL A 103 2.53 15.33 -0.09
N TYR A 104 2.73 14.06 0.25
CA TYR A 104 3.29 13.69 1.55
C TYR A 104 4.75 14.13 1.66
N ASP A 105 5.59 13.81 0.67
CA ASP A 105 7.00 14.17 0.68
C ASP A 105 7.20 15.69 0.69
N GLU A 106 6.43 16.44 -0.10
CA GLU A 106 6.49 17.89 -0.12
C GLU A 106 6.17 18.47 1.26
N LYS A 107 5.11 17.98 1.90
CA LYS A 107 4.73 18.43 3.24
C LYS A 107 5.78 18.14 4.30
N ILE A 108 6.39 16.96 4.26
CA ILE A 108 7.50 16.62 5.17
C ILE A 108 8.67 17.59 4.95
N ARG A 109 9.05 17.85 3.68
CA ARG A 109 10.13 18.80 3.35
C ARG A 109 9.83 20.23 3.80
N LEU A 110 8.57 20.67 3.72
CA LEU A 110 8.13 21.99 4.18
C LEU A 110 7.94 22.09 5.70
N GLY A 111 8.10 20.98 6.43
CA GLY A 111 7.90 20.94 7.89
C GLY A 111 6.42 21.05 8.30
N GLU A 112 5.50 20.81 7.37
CA GLU A 112 4.08 20.68 7.69
C GLU A 112 3.84 19.41 8.52
N LYS A 113 2.80 19.43 9.35
CA LYS A 113 2.53 18.35 10.31
C LYS A 113 1.31 17.50 9.98
N GLU A 114 0.46 17.92 9.05
CA GLU A 114 -0.84 17.30 8.82
C GLU A 114 -1.16 17.12 7.34
N ILE A 115 -1.83 16.00 7.00
CA ILE A 115 -2.53 15.81 5.73
C ILE A 115 -3.98 16.27 5.86
N THR A 116 -4.31 17.41 5.28
CA THR A 116 -5.64 18.00 5.34
C THR A 116 -6.56 17.48 4.22
N ASP A 117 -7.86 17.77 4.34
CA ASP A 117 -8.79 17.51 3.24
C ASP A 117 -8.51 18.37 2.00
N ARG A 118 -7.91 19.56 2.19
CA ARG A 118 -7.54 20.43 1.07
C ARG A 118 -6.49 19.75 0.20
N ASP A 119 -5.50 19.13 0.81
CA ASP A 119 -4.42 18.45 0.09
C ASP A 119 -4.95 17.28 -0.74
N LEU A 120 -5.82 16.47 -0.13
CA LEU A 120 -6.53 15.40 -0.83
C LEU A 120 -7.40 15.95 -1.97
N ASN A 121 -8.10 17.06 -1.76
CA ASN A 121 -8.96 17.64 -2.79
C ASN A 121 -8.17 18.19 -3.98
N VAL A 122 -7.09 18.93 -3.70
CA VAL A 122 -6.21 19.51 -4.73
C VAL A 122 -5.55 18.41 -5.55
N PHE A 123 -4.96 17.40 -4.89
CA PHE A 123 -4.35 16.27 -5.59
C PHE A 123 -5.30 15.60 -6.60
N PHE A 124 -6.52 15.25 -6.18
CA PHE A 124 -7.48 14.61 -7.09
C PHE A 124 -7.98 15.55 -8.18
N ALA A 125 -8.12 16.85 -7.90
CA ALA A 125 -8.51 17.84 -8.91
C ALA A 125 -7.42 17.98 -9.99
N ASP A 126 -6.16 18.08 -9.58
CA ASP A 126 -5.01 18.19 -10.49
C ASP A 126 -4.87 16.92 -11.34
N LYS A 127 -5.02 15.73 -10.74
CA LYS A 127 -4.99 14.47 -11.48
C LYS A 127 -6.13 14.33 -12.48
N ALA A 128 -7.32 14.83 -12.16
CA ALA A 128 -8.44 14.87 -13.10
C ALA A 128 -8.16 15.81 -14.29
N LEU A 129 -7.52 16.97 -14.06
CA LEU A 129 -7.12 17.87 -15.14
C LEU A 129 -6.05 17.26 -16.06
N GLN A 130 -5.13 16.49 -15.48
CA GLN A 130 -4.01 15.88 -16.21
C GLN A 130 -4.40 14.58 -16.94
N ASN A 131 -5.48 13.90 -16.53
CA ASN A 131 -5.79 12.57 -17.04
C ASN A 131 -7.29 12.27 -17.13
N ALA A 132 -7.76 11.95 -18.34
CA ALA A 132 -9.17 11.67 -18.61
C ALA A 132 -9.74 10.45 -17.86
N VAL A 133 -8.91 9.44 -17.51
CA VAL A 133 -9.38 8.28 -16.73
C VAL A 133 -9.74 8.71 -15.32
N VAL A 134 -8.90 9.55 -14.70
CA VAL A 134 -9.17 10.10 -13.36
C VAL A 134 -10.35 11.07 -13.40
N ALA A 135 -10.44 11.91 -14.45
CA ALA A 135 -11.57 12.82 -14.66
C ALA A 135 -12.92 12.09 -14.77
N GLY A 136 -12.92 10.87 -15.30
CA GLY A 136 -14.12 10.04 -15.44
C GLY A 136 -14.58 9.36 -14.15
N TRP A 137 -13.86 9.48 -13.03
CA TRP A 137 -14.27 8.85 -11.77
C TRP A 137 -15.39 9.63 -11.09
N THR A 138 -16.32 8.89 -10.48
CA THR A 138 -17.42 9.50 -9.71
C THR A 138 -16.90 10.11 -8.42
N ASP A 139 -17.61 11.13 -7.93
CA ASP A 139 -17.31 11.76 -6.63
C ASP A 139 -17.29 10.75 -5.48
N THR A 140 -18.15 9.72 -5.55
CA THR A 140 -18.19 8.65 -4.54
C THR A 140 -16.92 7.80 -4.58
N ALA A 141 -16.43 7.44 -5.78
CA ALA A 141 -15.17 6.72 -5.93
C ALA A 141 -13.98 7.54 -5.42
N VAL A 142 -13.90 8.82 -5.80
CA VAL A 142 -12.86 9.74 -5.33
C VAL A 142 -12.90 9.91 -3.82
N LYS A 143 -14.09 10.11 -3.23
CA LYS A 143 -14.27 10.17 -1.77
C LYS A 143 -13.79 8.90 -1.08
N LYS A 144 -14.09 7.73 -1.66
CA LYS A 144 -13.65 6.45 -1.11
C LYS A 144 -12.13 6.26 -1.23
N LEU A 145 -11.51 6.67 -2.34
CA LEU A 145 -10.06 6.64 -2.50
C LEU A 145 -9.35 7.51 -1.46
N LYS A 146 -9.84 8.73 -1.22
CA LYS A 146 -9.30 9.62 -0.18
C LYS A 146 -9.31 8.96 1.20
N GLN A 147 -10.40 8.28 1.56
CA GLN A 147 -10.49 7.50 2.81
C GLN A 147 -9.52 6.33 2.83
N CYS A 148 -9.38 5.61 1.71
CA CYS A 148 -8.44 4.49 1.61
C CYS A 148 -6.99 4.98 1.77
N PHE A 149 -6.62 6.11 1.17
CA PHE A 149 -5.27 6.67 1.28
C PHE A 149 -4.92 6.97 2.74
N THR A 150 -5.76 7.74 3.43
CA THR A 150 -5.49 8.11 4.84
C THR A 150 -5.49 6.90 5.75
N ARG A 151 -6.33 5.89 5.46
CA ARG A 151 -6.34 4.63 6.19
C ARG A 151 -5.07 3.82 5.98
N MET A 152 -4.59 3.69 4.73
CA MET A 152 -3.36 2.94 4.43
C MET A 152 -2.12 3.63 5.02
N MET A 153 -2.05 4.95 4.96
CA MET A 153 -0.97 5.71 5.61
C MET A 153 -0.97 5.52 7.13
N PHE A 154 -2.14 5.55 7.77
CA PHE A 154 -2.27 5.25 9.19
C PHE A 154 -1.83 3.83 9.55
N GLU A 155 -2.30 2.82 8.80
CA GLU A 155 -1.94 1.42 9.07
C GLU A 155 -0.45 1.13 8.83
N ALA A 156 0.18 1.84 7.88
CA ALA A 156 1.61 1.83 7.65
C ALA A 156 2.43 2.58 8.72
N GLY A 157 1.79 3.42 9.53
CA GLY A 157 2.44 4.22 10.57
C GLY A 157 2.93 5.61 10.13
N LEU A 158 2.59 6.05 8.92
CA LEU A 158 2.90 7.38 8.40
C LEU A 158 2.01 8.48 9.03
N LEU A 159 0.85 8.09 9.57
CA LEU A 159 -0.07 8.99 10.28
C LEU A 159 -0.36 8.46 11.68
N GLU A 160 -0.59 9.36 12.63
CA GLU A 160 -1.08 9.02 13.98
C GLU A 160 -2.55 8.60 13.99
N SER A 161 -3.33 9.08 13.01
CA SER A 161 -4.75 8.76 12.85
C SER A 161 -5.17 8.83 11.39
N SER A 162 -6.08 7.95 10.98
CA SER A 162 -6.76 8.06 9.68
C SER A 162 -7.86 9.15 9.68
N ALA A 163 -8.33 9.53 10.87
CA ALA A 163 -9.27 10.62 11.09
C ALA A 163 -8.53 11.93 11.40
N LYS A 164 -9.21 13.07 11.26
CA LYS A 164 -8.62 14.37 11.60
C LYS A 164 -8.44 14.51 13.13
N PRO A 165 -7.37 15.19 13.59
CA PRO A 165 -6.25 15.68 12.80
C PRO A 165 -5.34 14.54 12.31
N ARG A 166 -4.94 14.58 11.04
CA ARG A 166 -4.12 13.53 10.41
C ARG A 166 -2.64 13.87 10.51
N THR A 167 -2.12 13.85 11.74
CA THR A 167 -0.73 14.20 12.02
C THR A 167 0.22 13.20 11.37
N MET A 168 1.18 13.70 10.60
CA MET A 168 2.23 12.90 9.97
C MET A 168 3.29 12.51 10.99
N LYS A 169 3.70 11.26 10.93
CA LYS A 169 4.76 10.69 11.76
C LYS A 169 5.88 10.20 10.85
N PRO A 170 7.09 10.79 10.92
CA PRO A 170 8.26 10.24 10.25
C PRO A 170 8.52 8.82 10.74
N ILE A 171 8.78 7.93 9.80
CA ILE A 171 9.14 6.54 10.09
C ILE A 171 10.67 6.41 10.09
N HIS A 172 11.17 5.53 10.96
CA HIS A 172 12.55 5.10 10.92
C HIS A 172 12.60 3.77 10.19
N ILE A 173 13.52 3.66 9.22
CA ILE A 173 13.80 2.42 8.50
C ILE A 173 15.26 2.09 8.79
N ASP A 174 15.53 0.86 9.20
CA ASP A 174 16.89 0.44 9.50
C ASP A 174 17.71 0.32 8.22
N TYR A 175 19.02 0.51 8.35
CA TYR A 175 19.95 0.52 7.22
C TYR A 175 19.90 -0.75 6.36
N ARG A 176 19.68 -1.93 6.96
CA ARG A 176 19.66 -3.19 6.20
C ARG A 176 18.43 -3.26 5.29
N THR A 177 17.28 -2.80 5.80
CA THR A 177 16.06 -2.69 4.99
C THR A 177 16.24 -1.67 3.87
N GLU A 178 16.90 -0.54 4.14
CA GLU A 178 17.19 0.45 3.09
C GLU A 178 18.08 -0.12 1.99
N GLU A 179 19.19 -0.75 2.36
CA GLU A 179 20.13 -1.38 1.42
C GLU A 179 19.43 -2.47 0.59
N LEU A 180 18.63 -3.32 1.23
CA LEU A 180 17.84 -4.36 0.57
C LEU A 180 16.92 -3.75 -0.50
N LEU A 181 16.17 -2.70 -0.16
CA LEU A 181 15.23 -2.06 -1.08
C LEU A 181 15.95 -1.37 -2.24
N VAL A 182 17.05 -0.66 -1.97
CA VAL A 182 17.84 0.03 -3.00
C VAL A 182 18.47 -0.98 -3.96
N ALA A 183 19.10 -2.03 -3.44
CA ALA A 183 19.73 -3.08 -4.26
C ALA A 183 18.74 -3.84 -5.15
N ASN A 184 17.45 -3.86 -4.76
CA ASN A 184 16.37 -4.51 -5.50
C ASN A 184 15.54 -3.52 -6.35
N GLY A 185 16.03 -2.30 -6.59
CA GLY A 185 15.39 -1.32 -7.48
C GLY A 185 14.17 -0.61 -6.90
N LEU A 186 13.96 -0.68 -5.58
CA LEU A 186 12.83 -0.07 -4.88
C LEU A 186 13.18 1.25 -4.19
N GLY A 187 14.32 1.86 -4.54
CA GLY A 187 14.82 3.10 -3.93
C GLY A 187 13.86 4.29 -4.04
N GLU A 188 13.18 4.47 -5.18
CA GLU A 188 12.21 5.57 -5.35
C GLU A 188 10.96 5.38 -4.48
N TYR A 189 10.51 4.14 -4.28
CA TYR A 189 9.42 3.82 -3.36
C TYR A 189 9.83 4.04 -1.91
N LEU A 190 11.07 3.71 -1.56
CA LEU A 190 11.63 3.96 -0.24
C LEU A 190 11.68 5.47 0.06
N LYS A 191 12.12 6.30 -0.89
CA LYS A 191 12.15 7.76 -0.77
C LYS A 191 10.75 8.34 -0.49
N ALA A 192 9.75 7.93 -1.28
CA ALA A 192 8.36 8.34 -1.10
C ALA A 192 7.75 7.92 0.25
N VAL A 193 8.26 6.85 0.85
CA VAL A 193 7.82 6.37 2.17
C VAL A 193 8.55 7.11 3.30
N LYS A 194 9.80 7.55 3.07
CA LYS A 194 10.61 8.34 4.00
C LYS A 194 10.29 9.84 3.97
N GLY A 195 9.66 10.35 2.90
CA GLY A 195 9.42 11.78 2.73
C GLY A 195 10.68 12.57 2.36
N VAL A 196 11.60 11.97 1.59
CA VAL A 196 12.91 12.57 1.23
C VAL A 196 13.15 12.63 -0.27
#